data_AF-A0A5D6UW48-F1
#
_entry.id   AF-A0A5D6UW48-F1
#
_cell.length_a   1.000
_cell.length_b   1.000
_cell.length_c   1.000
_cell.angle_alpha   90.00
_cell.angle_beta   90.00
_cell.angle_gamma   90.00
#
_symmetry.space_group_name_H-M   'P 1'
#
loop_
_entity.id
_entity.type
_entity.pdbx_description
1 polymer ?
#
loop_
_entity_poly.entity_id
_entity_poly.type
_entity_poly.pdbx_seq_one_letter_code
_entity_poly.pdbx_strand_id
1 'polypeptide(L)'
;MNASEAPVFGDPEWNRYRARVAEALTDVEADMQQRGYGLNLEGLTLEVAERLPLGVATVEDFQVLEALVKALRPIAREAVRATREQQGGQFVLLLL
;
A
#
# COMPACT_ATOMS: atom_id res chain seq x y z
N MET A 1 3.89 30.35 -20.74
CA MET A 1 3.95 29.95 -19.31
C MET A 1 2.92 28.86 -19.12
N ASN A 2 3.35 27.63 -18.85
CA ASN A 2 2.53 26.61 -18.18
C ASN A 2 3.54 25.83 -17.34
N ALA A 3 3.78 26.35 -16.13
CA ALA A 3 4.48 25.57 -15.14
C ALA A 3 3.60 24.35 -14.87
N SER A 4 4.12 23.17 -15.21
CA SER A 4 3.55 21.91 -14.76
C SER A 4 3.41 22.02 -13.23
N GLU A 5 2.17 22.09 -12.75
CA GLU A 5 1.86 22.11 -11.32
C GLU A 5 2.33 20.78 -10.75
N ALA A 6 3.58 20.75 -10.28
CA ALA A 6 4.09 19.66 -9.51
C ALA A 6 3.13 19.46 -8.32
N PRO A 7 2.70 18.23 -8.01
CA PRO A 7 1.78 17.97 -6.92
C PRO A 7 2.33 18.58 -5.63
N VAL A 8 1.61 19.60 -5.12
CA VAL A 8 2.04 20.39 -3.97
C VAL A 8 1.85 19.54 -2.72
N PHE A 9 2.89 19.44 -1.89
CA PHE A 9 2.77 18.92 -0.54
C PHE A 9 1.66 19.69 0.19
N GLY A 10 0.50 19.06 0.41
CA GLY A 10 -0.65 19.69 1.05
C GLY A 10 -1.98 19.53 0.32
N ASP A 11 -2.00 19.02 -0.92
CA ASP A 11 -3.27 18.69 -1.59
C ASP A 11 -4.03 17.59 -0.80
N PRO A 12 -5.22 17.90 -0.25
CA PRO A 12 -5.99 16.96 0.53
C PRO A 12 -6.43 15.72 -0.26
N GLU A 13 -6.68 15.86 -1.56
CA GLU A 13 -7.07 14.75 -2.44
C GLU A 13 -5.89 13.83 -2.70
N TRP A 14 -4.71 14.39 -2.96
CA TRP A 14 -3.48 13.61 -3.11
C TRP A 14 -3.12 12.83 -1.85
N ASN A 15 -3.22 13.46 -0.68
CA ASN A 15 -2.97 12.80 0.60
C ASN A 15 -3.98 11.66 0.85
N ARG A 16 -5.26 11.88 0.52
CA ARG A 16 -6.29 10.84 0.61
C ARG A 16 -6.03 9.68 -0.33
N TYR A 17 -5.58 9.97 -1.56
CA TYR A 17 -5.21 8.94 -2.51
C TYR A 17 -4.04 8.10 -2.01
N ARG A 18 -2.96 8.73 -1.52
CA ARG A 18 -1.81 8.04 -0.94
C ARG A 18 -2.18 7.17 0.27
N ALA A 19 -3.08 7.66 1.13
CA ALA A 19 -3.59 6.89 2.26
C ALA A 19 -4.32 5.62 1.80
N ARG A 20 -5.21 5.73 0.81
CA ARG A 20 -5.92 4.57 0.22
C ARG A 20 -4.98 3.57 -0.43
N VAL A 21 -3.96 4.05 -1.14
CA VAL A 21 -2.92 3.18 -1.73
C VAL A 21 -2.15 2.45 -0.62
N ALA A 22 -1.80 3.14 0.47
CA ALA A 22 -1.10 2.53 1.59
C ALA A 22 -1.96 1.48 2.31
N GLU A 23 -3.26 1.74 2.51
CA GLU A 23 -4.23 0.78 3.07
C GLU A 23 -4.33 -0.46 2.19
N ALA A 24 -4.65 -0.29 0.90
CA ALA A 24 -4.77 -1.39 -0.05
C ALA A 24 -3.46 -2.21 -0.17
N LEU A 25 -2.31 -1.55 -0.18
CA LEU A 25 -1.00 -2.22 -0.22
C LEU A 25 -0.72 -3.03 1.05
N THR A 26 -1.10 -2.51 2.21
CA THR A 26 -0.95 -3.20 3.50
C THR A 26 -1.81 -4.46 3.53
N ASP A 27 -3.05 -4.39 3.03
CA ASP A 27 -3.95 -5.53 2.93
C ASP A 27 -3.39 -6.62 1.99
N VAL A 28 -2.82 -6.23 0.83
CA VAL A 28 -2.20 -7.18 -0.09
C VAL A 28 -0.97 -7.84 0.53
N GLU A 29 -0.07 -7.08 1.16
CA GLU A 29 1.10 -7.66 1.83
C GLU A 29 0.69 -8.58 3.00
N ALA A 30 -0.40 -8.26 3.71
CA ALA A 30 -0.96 -9.13 4.74
C ALA A 30 -1.49 -10.45 4.15
N ASP A 31 -2.25 -10.41 3.06
CA ASP A 31 -2.77 -11.61 2.39
C ASP A 31 -1.63 -12.48 1.83
N MET A 32 -0.64 -11.85 1.17
CA MET A 32 0.58 -12.51 0.70
C MET A 32 1.32 -13.24 1.83
N GLN A 33 1.48 -12.58 2.97
CA GLN A 33 2.13 -13.15 4.14
C GLN A 33 1.32 -14.31 4.74
N GLN A 34 -0.01 -14.19 4.81
CA GLN A 34 -0.89 -15.23 5.35
C GLN A 34 -0.92 -16.48 4.48
N ARG A 35 -0.95 -16.31 3.15
CA ARG A 35 -1.05 -17.42 2.19
C ARG A 35 0.31 -17.96 1.74
N GLY A 36 1.41 -17.26 2.04
CA GLY A 36 2.77 -17.69 1.76
C GLY A 36 3.17 -17.58 0.30
N TYR A 37 2.74 -16.52 -0.41
CA TYR A 37 3.14 -16.25 -1.79
C TYR A 37 3.79 -14.88 -1.96
N GLY A 38 4.48 -14.70 -3.09
CA GLY A 38 5.23 -13.50 -3.44
C GLY A 38 4.75 -12.91 -4.76
N LEU A 39 4.62 -11.58 -4.82
CA LEU A 39 4.37 -10.83 -6.04
C LEU A 39 5.58 -9.96 -6.38
N ASN A 40 5.87 -9.88 -7.68
CA ASN A 40 6.77 -8.88 -8.24
C ASN A 40 6.09 -7.49 -8.16
N LEU A 41 6.83 -6.43 -8.53
CA LEU A 41 6.32 -5.07 -8.42
C LEU A 41 5.07 -4.82 -9.29
N GLU A 42 5.09 -5.32 -10.52
CA GLU A 42 3.97 -5.20 -11.46
C GLU A 42 2.71 -5.91 -10.94
N GLY A 43 2.83 -7.18 -10.52
CA GLY A 43 1.72 -7.95 -9.96
C GLY A 43 1.17 -7.36 -8.67
N LEU A 44 2.05 -6.83 -7.81
CA LEU A 44 1.64 -6.10 -6.62
C LEU A 44 0.86 -4.83 -6.98
N THR A 45 1.29 -4.12 -8.01
CA THR A 45 0.63 -2.90 -8.49
C THR A 45 -0.75 -3.20 -9.07
N LEU A 46 -0.90 -4.30 -9.81
CA LEU A 46 -2.19 -4.78 -10.32
C LEU A 46 -3.15 -5.12 -9.18
N GLU A 47 -2.70 -5.88 -8.18
CA GLU A 47 -3.52 -6.26 -7.02
C GLU A 47 -3.96 -5.04 -6.19
N VAL A 48 -3.08 -4.03 -6.05
CA VAL A 48 -3.43 -2.75 -5.43
C VAL A 48 -4.45 -2.00 -6.27
N ALA A 49 -4.28 -1.95 -7.60
CA ALA A 49 -5.22 -1.29 -8.51
C ALA A 49 -6.62 -1.92 -8.44
N GLU A 50 -6.72 -3.25 -8.39
CA GLU A 50 -8.01 -3.96 -8.26
C GLU A 50 -8.75 -3.65 -6.95
N ARG A 51 -8.02 -3.34 -5.87
CA ARG A 51 -8.59 -2.98 -4.56
C ARG A 51 -8.93 -1.49 -4.44
N LEU A 52 -8.45 -0.66 -5.37
CA LEU A 52 -8.76 0.76 -5.38
C LEU A 52 -10.07 1.02 -6.12
N PRO A 53 -10.99 1.83 -5.56
CA PRO A 53 -12.25 2.19 -6.22
C PRO A 53 -12.07 3.16 -7.40
N LEU A 54 -10.82 3.54 -7.70
CA LEU A 54 -10.45 4.45 -8.78
C LEU A 54 -9.73 3.62 -9.84
N GLY A 55 -10.37 3.45 -11.00
CA GLY A 55 -9.81 2.65 -12.08
C GLY A 55 -8.51 3.27 -12.61
N VAL A 56 -7.45 2.47 -12.65
CA VAL A 56 -6.24 2.77 -13.42
C VAL A 56 -6.60 2.63 -14.89
N ALA A 57 -6.89 3.75 -15.54
CA ALA A 57 -7.46 3.76 -16.90
C ALA A 57 -6.38 3.84 -17.99
N THR A 58 -5.21 4.38 -17.66
CA THR A 58 -4.10 4.57 -18.61
C THR A 58 -2.80 3.93 -18.13
N VAL A 59 -1.86 3.76 -19.06
CA VAL A 59 -0.50 3.28 -18.75
C VAL A 59 0.23 4.27 -17.84
N GLU A 60 -0.01 5.57 -18.01
CA GLU A 60 0.60 6.61 -17.18
C GLU A 60 0.10 6.56 -15.74
N ASP A 61 -1.22 6.35 -15.54
CA ASP A 61 -1.80 6.13 -14.21
C ASP A 61 -1.19 4.90 -13.53
N PHE A 62 -0.97 3.83 -14.30
CA PHE A 62 -0.36 2.60 -13.79
C PHE A 62 1.09 2.85 -13.33
N GLN A 63 1.87 3.62 -14.10
CA GLN A 63 3.24 3.96 -13.73
C GLN A 63 3.32 4.83 -12.47
N VAL A 64 2.39 5.76 -12.30
CA VAL A 64 2.28 6.57 -11.07
C VAL A 64 1.93 5.68 -9.88
N LEU A 65 0.98 4.75 -10.05
CA LEU A 65 0.64 3.79 -9.01
C LEU A 65 1.82 2.86 -8.68
N GLU A 66 2.53 2.34 -9.68
CA GLU A 66 3.69 1.48 -9.50
C GLU A 66 4.79 2.19 -8.69
N ALA A 67 5.05 3.47 -9.00
CA ALA A 67 6.01 4.29 -8.26
C ALA A 67 5.58 4.48 -6.79
N LEU A 68 4.29 4.71 -6.54
CA LEU A 68 3.76 4.80 -5.18
C LEU A 68 3.86 3.48 -4.43
N VAL A 69 3.48 2.36 -5.05
CA VAL A 69 3.57 1.02 -4.48
C VAL A 69 5.02 0.72 -4.10
N LYS A 70 5.96 0.99 -5.01
CA LYS A 70 7.40 0.82 -4.75
C LYS A 70 7.87 1.64 -3.54
N ALA A 71 7.44 2.89 -3.43
CA ALA A 71 7.82 3.78 -2.34
C ALA A 71 7.20 3.39 -1.00
N LEU A 72 5.95 2.92 -0.99
CA LEU A 72 5.18 2.61 0.22
C LEU A 72 5.39 1.18 0.73
N ARG A 73 5.86 0.26 -0.12
CA ARG A 73 6.03 -1.16 0.22
C ARG A 73 6.81 -1.43 1.52
N PRO A 74 7.95 -0.76 1.81
CA PRO A 74 8.65 -0.97 3.07
C PRO A 74 7.80 -0.62 4.30
N ILE A 75 7.00 0.46 4.20
CA ILE A 75 6.12 0.93 5.28
C ILE A 75 4.98 -0.07 5.50
N ALA A 76 4.37 -0.55 4.42
CA ALA A 76 3.30 -1.55 4.48
C ALA A 76 3.78 -2.86 5.16
N ARG A 77 4.98 -3.33 4.80
CA ARG A 77 5.57 -4.53 5.41
C ARG A 77 5.82 -4.38 6.91
N GLU A 78 6.34 -3.23 7.33
CA GLU A 78 6.52 -2.94 8.75
C GLU A 78 5.19 -2.85 9.49
N ALA A 79 4.14 -2.30 8.87
CA ALA A 79 2.79 -2.28 9.44
C ALA A 79 2.20 -3.69 9.63
N VAL A 80 2.33 -4.56 8.63
CA VAL A 80 1.91 -5.98 8.72
C VAL A 80 2.69 -6.70 9.83
N ARG A 81 4.01 -6.47 9.89
CA ARG A 81 4.86 -7.05 10.93
C ARG A 81 4.46 -6.59 12.33
N ALA A 82 4.27 -5.28 12.53
CA ALA A 82 3.88 -4.71 13.82
C ALA A 82 2.51 -5.25 14.29
N THR A 83 1.56 -5.39 13.37
CA THR A 83 0.24 -5.98 13.67
C THR A 83 0.36 -7.43 14.13
N ARG A 84 1.24 -8.22 13.50
CA ARG A 84 1.53 -9.59 13.92
C ARG A 84 2.22 -9.67 15.28
N GLU A 85 3.15 -8.76 15.57
CA GLU A 85 3.81 -8.71 16.89
C GLU A 85 2.80 -8.36 18.00
N GLN A 86 1.85 -7.45 17.74
CA GLN A 86 0.76 -7.14 18.67
C GLN A 86 -0.18 -8.33 18.88
N GLN A 87 -0.58 -9.04 17.83
CA GLN A 87 -1.45 -10.23 17.92
C GLN A 87 -0.73 -11.44 18.51
N GLY A 88 0.56 -11.63 18.20
CA GLY A 88 1.42 -12.68 18.76
C GLY A 88 1.78 -12.43 20.22
N GLY A 89 1.90 -11.16 20.63
CA GLY A 89 2.07 -10.75 22.02
C GLY A 89 0.82 -10.92 22.88
N GLN A 90 -0.36 -11.07 22.27
CA GLN A 90 -1.62 -11.31 22.97
C GLN A 90 -1.74 -12.75 23.53
N PHE A 91 -0.79 -13.64 23.22
CA PHE A 91 -0.72 -15.00 23.78
C PHE A 91 0.18 -15.15 25.01
N VAL A 92 0.75 -14.08 25.58
CA VAL A 92 1.73 -14.18 26.70
C VAL A 92 1.30 -13.44 28.00
N LEU A 93 0.04 -13.01 28.12
CA LEU A 93 -0.48 -12.49 29.41
C LEU A 93 -1.75 -13.21 29.88
N LEU A 94 -1.73 -14.54 29.84
CA LEU A 94 -2.61 -15.41 30.64
C LEU A 94 -1.82 -16.41 31.50
N LEU A 95 -0.59 -16.05 31.88
CA LEU A 95 0.11 -16.68 33.00
C LEU A 95 0.46 -15.59 34.00
N LEU A 96 -0.49 -15.30 34.89
CA LEU A 96 -0.33 -15.24 36.35
C LEU A 96 -1.68 -14.89 36.99
#